data_AF-K9SU38-F1
#
_entry.id   AF-K9SU38-F1
#
_cell.length_a   1.000
_cell.length_b   1.000
_cell.length_c   1.000
_cell.angle_alpha   90.00
_cell.angle_beta   90.00
_cell.angle_gamma   90.00
#
_symmetry.space_group_name_H-M   'P 1'
#
loop_
_entity.id
_entity.type
_entity.pdbx_description
1 polymer ?
#
loop_
_entity_poly.entity_id
_entity_poly.type
_entity_poly.pdbx_seq_one_letter_code
_entity_poly.pdbx_strand_id
1 'polypeptide(L)'
;MTKIFLSKDEANFLKELQKIYYMAIIKEKVDDWVNQIANPQVGWVEVLNHLNEILRDAQADVEELLDERIATGEIKDKSQARKSIVGNAFSNVIIYIFIQNKLVGNLAEGIYITAKKSTIPSFERISTINVGEETQKPDMDLIIYSLKENADLDKCIILSLKTSLRERAGQTYKWKLLMEIAMSDCEVRDKYDISYNPPTIPLICFVTVNFYDEINNPQHRGMFKFFDRAFIGKPIDSESTNFISPLSNLIDFANESLR
;
A
#
# COMPACT_ATOMS: atom_id res chain seq x y z
N MET A 1 12.03 -18.48 21.11
CA MET A 1 11.11 -17.70 20.26
C MET A 1 10.61 -16.51 21.06
N THR A 2 11.08 -15.31 20.73
CA THR A 2 10.54 -14.07 21.28
C THR A 2 9.08 -13.96 20.83
N LYS A 3 8.17 -13.70 21.76
CA LYS A 3 6.74 -13.60 21.46
C LYS A 3 6.50 -12.26 20.78
N ILE A 4 6.28 -12.27 19.46
CA ILE A 4 5.98 -11.05 18.70
C ILE A 4 4.61 -10.54 19.11
N PHE A 5 4.52 -9.28 19.56
CA PHE A 5 3.27 -8.64 19.96
C PHE A 5 2.77 -7.70 18.86
N LEU A 6 1.49 -7.83 18.51
CA LEU A 6 0.80 -6.86 17.67
C LEU A 6 0.45 -5.61 18.49
N SER A 7 0.53 -4.44 17.84
CA SER A 7 -0.06 -3.22 18.39
C SER A 7 -1.57 -3.36 18.55
N LYS A 8 -2.16 -2.49 19.39
CA LYS A 8 -3.61 -2.43 19.57
C LYS A 8 -4.34 -2.19 18.24
N ASP A 9 -3.77 -1.36 17.37
CA ASP A 9 -4.36 -1.03 16.09
C ASP A 9 -4.29 -2.17 15.08
N GLU A 10 -3.18 -2.91 15.01
CA GLU A 10 -3.06 -4.12 14.19
C GLU A 10 -4.01 -5.21 14.68
N ALA A 11 -4.10 -5.43 16.00
CA ALA A 11 -5.04 -6.39 16.58
C ALA A 11 -6.50 -6.01 16.31
N ASN A 12 -6.83 -4.72 16.39
CA ASN A 12 -8.17 -4.23 16.05
C ASN A 12 -8.45 -4.36 14.56
N PHE A 13 -7.47 -4.07 13.69
CA PHE A 13 -7.61 -4.27 12.25
C PHE A 13 -7.97 -5.72 11.92
N LEU A 14 -7.26 -6.70 12.48
CA LEU A 14 -7.57 -8.12 12.25
C LEU A 14 -8.99 -8.50 12.70
N LYS A 15 -9.48 -7.92 13.80
CA LYS A 15 -10.86 -8.14 14.28
C LYS A 15 -11.90 -7.52 13.35
N GLU A 16 -11.66 -6.29 12.88
CA GLU A 16 -12.58 -5.62 11.95
C GLU A 16 -12.56 -6.27 10.56
N LEU A 17 -11.41 -6.79 10.12
CA LEU A 17 -11.27 -7.49 8.84
C LEU A 17 -12.23 -8.68 8.72
N GLN A 18 -12.47 -9.40 9.83
CA GLN A 18 -13.41 -10.52 9.89
C GLN A 18 -14.87 -10.11 9.61
N LYS A 19 -15.22 -8.83 9.80
CA LYS A 19 -16.57 -8.31 9.53
C LYS A 19 -16.75 -7.87 8.09
N ILE A 20 -15.67 -7.76 7.31
CA ILE A 20 -15.71 -7.34 5.93
C ILE A 20 -16.00 -8.56 5.07
N TYR A 21 -17.27 -8.73 4.69
CA TYR A 21 -17.80 -9.91 3.99
C TYR A 21 -16.94 -10.41 2.81
N TYR A 22 -16.49 -9.52 1.92
CA TYR A 22 -15.67 -9.90 0.77
C TYR A 22 -14.22 -10.26 1.13
N MET A 23 -13.72 -9.80 2.29
CA MET A 23 -12.36 -10.12 2.73
C MET A 23 -12.23 -11.55 3.23
N ALA A 24 -13.33 -12.20 3.66
CA ALA A 24 -13.29 -13.60 4.05
C ALA A 24 -12.81 -14.49 2.88
N ILE A 25 -13.41 -14.31 1.70
CA ILE A 25 -13.04 -15.01 0.46
C ILE A 25 -11.59 -14.76 0.09
N ILE A 26 -11.17 -13.49 0.05
CA ILE A 26 -9.81 -13.12 -0.36
C ILE A 26 -8.78 -13.67 0.62
N LYS A 27 -9.06 -13.57 1.92
CA LYS A 27 -8.20 -14.10 2.98
C LYS A 27 -8.05 -15.62 2.85
N GLU A 28 -9.14 -16.34 2.63
CA GLU A 28 -9.10 -17.80 2.43
C GLU A 28 -8.17 -18.17 1.27
N LYS A 29 -8.31 -17.52 0.11
CA LYS A 29 -7.41 -17.79 -1.04
C LYS A 29 -5.95 -17.45 -0.74
N VAL A 30 -5.67 -16.38 0.00
CA VAL A 30 -4.31 -16.04 0.45
C VAL A 30 -3.76 -17.14 1.37
N ASP A 31 -4.54 -17.54 2.36
CA ASP A 31 -4.14 -18.57 3.33
C ASP A 31 -3.91 -19.91 2.63
N ASP A 32 -4.79 -20.31 1.71
CA ASP A 32 -4.67 -21.52 0.91
C ASP A 32 -3.42 -21.52 0.03
N TRP A 33 -3.07 -20.37 -0.55
CA TRP A 33 -1.82 -20.23 -1.30
C TRP A 33 -0.61 -20.42 -0.37
N VAL A 34 -0.60 -19.77 0.79
CA VAL A 34 0.50 -19.86 1.76
C VAL A 34 0.64 -21.27 2.33
N ASN A 35 -0.47 -21.97 2.58
CA ASN A 35 -0.49 -23.33 3.12
C ASN A 35 0.12 -24.37 2.16
N GLN A 36 0.24 -24.06 0.86
CA GLN A 36 0.96 -24.90 -0.11
C GLN A 36 2.48 -24.79 0.03
N ILE A 37 2.98 -23.76 0.71
CA ILE A 37 4.41 -23.51 0.90
C ILE A 37 4.86 -24.07 2.25
N ALA A 38 5.85 -24.95 2.23
CA ALA A 38 6.30 -25.66 3.43
C ALA A 38 6.87 -24.74 4.54
N ASN A 39 7.49 -23.62 4.16
CA ASN A 39 8.00 -22.63 5.11
C ASN A 39 7.06 -21.41 5.15
N PRO A 40 6.33 -21.17 6.26
CA PRO A 40 5.44 -20.03 6.39
C PRO A 40 6.13 -18.66 6.21
N GLN A 41 7.38 -18.52 6.64
CA GLN A 41 8.13 -17.27 6.45
C GLN A 41 8.30 -16.94 4.97
N VAL A 42 8.61 -17.95 4.15
CA VAL A 42 8.72 -17.80 2.70
C VAL A 42 7.33 -17.59 2.08
N GLY A 43 6.34 -18.40 2.48
CA GLY A 43 4.99 -18.31 1.95
C GLY A 43 4.35 -16.93 2.12
N TRP A 44 4.47 -16.33 3.30
CA TRP A 44 3.91 -14.99 3.56
C TRP A 44 4.60 -13.86 2.80
N VAL A 45 5.88 -13.99 2.47
CA VAL A 45 6.59 -13.03 1.62
C VAL A 45 6.16 -13.21 0.16
N GLU A 46 6.21 -14.45 -0.33
CA GLU A 46 5.98 -14.76 -1.74
C GLU A 46 4.52 -14.55 -2.18
N VAL A 47 3.54 -14.74 -1.29
CA VAL A 47 2.12 -14.53 -1.65
C VAL A 47 1.84 -13.10 -2.14
N LEU A 48 2.66 -12.13 -1.74
CA LEU A 48 2.60 -10.75 -2.26
C LEU A 48 2.80 -10.70 -3.78
N ASN A 49 3.67 -11.56 -4.33
CA ASN A 49 3.90 -11.67 -5.77
C ASN A 49 2.72 -12.32 -6.51
N HIS A 50 1.77 -12.93 -5.81
CA HIS A 50 0.63 -13.63 -6.42
C HIS A 50 -0.71 -12.91 -6.22
N LEU A 51 -0.71 -11.69 -5.66
CA LEU A 51 -1.92 -10.93 -5.43
C LEU A 51 -2.72 -10.62 -6.70
N ASN A 52 -2.08 -10.50 -7.87
CA ASN A 52 -2.81 -10.31 -9.13
C ASN A 52 -3.74 -11.49 -9.43
N GLU A 53 -3.23 -12.71 -9.30
CA GLU A 53 -3.96 -13.95 -9.57
C GLU A 53 -5.03 -14.16 -8.52
N ILE A 54 -4.65 -14.10 -7.23
CA ILE A 54 -5.56 -14.28 -6.10
C ILE A 54 -6.76 -13.32 -6.16
N LEU A 55 -6.53 -12.03 -6.47
CA LEU A 55 -7.62 -11.05 -6.55
C LEU A 55 -8.47 -11.22 -7.82
N ARG A 56 -7.91 -11.73 -8.92
CA ARG A 56 -8.69 -12.08 -10.12
C ARG A 56 -9.58 -13.29 -9.87
N ASP A 57 -9.04 -14.30 -9.20
CA ASP A 57 -9.76 -15.53 -8.90
C ASP A 57 -10.87 -15.30 -7.88
N ALA A 58 -10.64 -14.41 -6.90
CA ALA A 58 -11.67 -13.98 -5.95
C ALA A 58 -12.83 -13.21 -6.61
N GLN A 59 -12.66 -12.71 -7.84
CA GLN A 59 -13.66 -11.86 -8.46
C GLN A 59 -15.00 -12.59 -8.67
N ALA A 60 -14.98 -13.85 -9.12
CA ALA A 60 -16.20 -14.61 -9.38
C ALA A 60 -16.98 -14.85 -8.07
N ASP A 61 -16.30 -15.32 -7.03
CA ASP A 61 -16.90 -15.61 -5.73
C ASP A 61 -17.46 -14.35 -5.06
N VAL A 62 -16.76 -13.21 -5.21
CA VAL A 62 -17.25 -11.91 -4.74
C VAL A 62 -18.47 -11.45 -5.54
N GLU A 63 -18.54 -11.72 -6.84
CA GLU A 63 -19.72 -11.39 -7.66
C GLU A 63 -20.95 -12.20 -7.24
N GLU A 64 -20.79 -13.49 -6.96
CA GLU A 64 -21.85 -14.36 -6.44
C GLU A 64 -22.35 -13.84 -5.08
N LEU A 65 -21.43 -13.54 -4.16
CA LEU A 65 -21.76 -12.95 -2.86
C LEU A 65 -22.52 -11.62 -3.01
N LEU A 66 -22.16 -10.79 -3.99
CA LEU A 66 -22.89 -9.55 -4.25
C LEU A 66 -24.29 -9.78 -4.81
N ASP A 67 -24.50 -10.82 -5.64
CA ASP A 67 -25.83 -11.16 -6.15
C ASP A 67 -26.76 -11.62 -5.01
N GLU A 68 -26.26 -12.46 -4.11
CA GLU A 68 -27.00 -12.88 -2.92
C GLU A 68 -27.40 -11.70 -2.03
N ARG A 69 -26.48 -10.75 -1.84
CA ARG A 69 -26.73 -9.56 -1.01
C ARG A 69 -27.71 -8.57 -1.65
N ILE A 70 -27.81 -8.54 -2.98
CA ILE A 70 -28.88 -7.81 -3.67
C ILE A 70 -30.20 -8.52 -3.51
N ALA A 71 -30.23 -9.84 -3.71
CA ALA A 71 -31.44 -10.64 -3.59
C ALA A 71 -32.07 -10.57 -2.18
N THR A 72 -31.23 -10.46 -1.15
CA THR A 72 -31.63 -10.30 0.26
C THR A 72 -31.89 -8.85 0.67
N GLY A 73 -31.65 -7.87 -0.22
CA GLY A 73 -31.88 -6.45 0.03
C GLY A 73 -30.84 -5.78 0.94
N GLU A 74 -29.74 -6.45 1.26
CA GLU A 74 -28.65 -5.90 2.07
C GLU A 74 -27.88 -4.79 1.35
N ILE A 75 -27.82 -4.84 0.02
CA ILE A 75 -27.26 -3.80 -0.83
C ILE A 75 -28.22 -3.41 -1.95
N LYS A 76 -28.13 -2.14 -2.38
CA LYS A 76 -29.03 -1.57 -3.40
C LYS A 76 -28.40 -1.49 -4.80
N ASP A 77 -27.07 -1.41 -4.88
CA ASP A 77 -26.34 -1.18 -6.13
C ASP A 77 -25.07 -2.05 -6.18
N LYS A 78 -25.11 -3.09 -7.04
CA LYS A 78 -23.98 -4.00 -7.27
C LYS A 78 -22.73 -3.27 -7.75
N SER A 79 -22.92 -2.30 -8.65
CA SER A 79 -21.84 -1.61 -9.35
C SER A 79 -21.06 -0.71 -8.40
N GLN A 80 -21.78 0.00 -7.51
CA GLN A 80 -21.15 0.78 -6.45
C GLN A 80 -20.40 -0.11 -5.45
N ALA A 81 -21.01 -1.22 -5.03
CA ALA A 81 -20.36 -2.17 -4.14
C ALA A 81 -19.07 -2.73 -4.76
N ARG A 82 -19.12 -3.19 -6.02
CA ARG A 82 -17.96 -3.70 -6.77
C ARG A 82 -16.81 -2.70 -6.80
N LYS A 83 -17.09 -1.43 -7.12
CA LYS A 83 -16.05 -0.38 -7.17
C LYS A 83 -15.38 -0.15 -5.81
N SER A 84 -16.17 -0.13 -4.74
CA SER A 84 -15.65 0.03 -3.38
C SER A 84 -14.79 -1.17 -2.96
N ILE A 85 -15.21 -2.39 -3.30
CA ILE A 85 -14.50 -3.62 -2.97
C ILE A 85 -13.13 -3.65 -3.64
N VAL A 86 -13.04 -3.42 -4.95
CA VAL A 86 -11.76 -3.57 -5.67
C VAL A 86 -10.64 -2.69 -5.08
N GLY A 87 -10.94 -1.44 -4.72
CA GLY A 87 -9.96 -0.56 -4.09
C GLY A 87 -9.61 -0.96 -2.65
N ASN A 88 -10.64 -1.21 -1.83
CA ASN A 88 -10.44 -1.51 -0.41
C ASN A 88 -9.86 -2.91 -0.16
N ALA A 89 -10.21 -3.88 -1.00
CA ALA A 89 -9.69 -5.24 -0.94
C ALA A 89 -8.17 -5.25 -1.09
N PHE A 90 -7.64 -4.48 -2.04
CA PHE A 90 -6.20 -4.44 -2.28
C PHE A 90 -5.43 -3.88 -1.08
N SER A 91 -5.92 -2.78 -0.50
CA SER A 91 -5.32 -2.19 0.70
C SER A 91 -5.43 -3.13 1.91
N ASN A 92 -6.60 -3.72 2.14
CA ASN A 92 -6.85 -4.61 3.26
C ASN A 92 -6.02 -5.90 3.19
N VAL A 93 -5.88 -6.49 1.99
CA VAL A 93 -5.08 -7.71 1.82
C VAL A 93 -3.60 -7.44 2.03
N ILE A 94 -3.08 -6.29 1.61
CA ILE A 94 -1.69 -5.90 1.90
C ILE A 94 -1.48 -5.72 3.40
N ILE A 95 -2.38 -5.02 4.11
CA ILE A 95 -2.27 -4.90 5.58
C ILE A 95 -2.31 -6.28 6.25
N TYR A 96 -3.22 -7.16 5.82
CA TYR A 96 -3.32 -8.51 6.35
C TYR A 96 -2.00 -9.28 6.20
N ILE A 97 -1.47 -9.36 4.97
CA ILE A 97 -0.23 -10.07 4.68
C ILE A 97 0.96 -9.42 5.41
N PHE A 98 1.01 -8.10 5.53
CA PHE A 98 2.03 -7.39 6.29
C PHE A 98 2.03 -7.79 7.77
N ILE A 99 0.84 -7.84 8.39
CA ILE A 99 0.70 -8.29 9.78
C ILE A 99 1.11 -9.76 9.94
N GLN A 100 0.76 -10.63 8.98
CA GLN A 100 1.19 -12.03 9.03
C GLN A 100 2.72 -12.16 8.91
N ASN A 101 3.35 -11.39 8.02
CA ASN A 101 4.81 -11.31 7.91
C ASN A 101 5.47 -10.88 9.22
N LYS A 102 4.88 -9.91 9.94
CA LYS A 102 5.34 -9.55 11.29
C LYS A 102 5.20 -10.74 12.25
N LEU A 103 4.05 -11.40 12.30
CA LEU A 103 3.81 -12.53 13.21
C LEU A 103 4.77 -13.71 13.00
N VAL A 104 5.19 -13.98 11.76
CA VAL A 104 6.16 -15.04 11.46
C VAL A 104 7.62 -14.58 11.55
N GLY A 105 7.87 -13.31 11.91
CA GLY A 105 9.21 -12.78 12.17
C GLY A 105 9.96 -12.23 10.96
N ASN A 106 9.29 -12.02 9.83
CA ASN A 106 9.89 -11.38 8.64
C ASN A 106 10.04 -9.86 8.80
N LEU A 107 9.25 -9.23 9.67
CA LEU A 107 9.30 -7.79 9.95
C LEU A 107 9.68 -7.51 11.40
N ALA A 108 10.40 -6.40 11.62
CA ALA A 108 10.67 -5.94 12.98
C ALA A 108 9.39 -5.49 13.72
N GLU A 109 9.36 -5.71 15.04
CA GLU A 109 8.18 -5.41 15.87
C GLU A 109 7.78 -3.93 15.85
N GLY A 110 8.77 -3.03 15.77
CA GLY A 110 8.58 -1.58 15.74
C GLY A 110 8.17 -0.97 14.39
N ILE A 111 7.88 -1.80 13.38
CA ILE A 111 7.42 -1.33 12.06
C ILE A 111 5.93 -1.59 11.92
N TYR A 112 5.13 -0.55 11.77
CA TYR A 112 3.67 -0.62 11.74
C TYR A 112 3.14 -0.29 10.35
N ILE A 113 1.90 -0.70 10.07
CA ILE A 113 1.18 -0.34 8.83
C ILE A 113 -0.24 0.13 9.15
N THR A 114 -0.74 1.15 8.44
CA THR A 114 -2.12 1.64 8.59
C THR A 114 -2.63 2.32 7.33
N ALA A 115 -3.96 2.27 7.14
CA ALA A 115 -4.68 3.14 6.19
C ALA A 115 -5.18 4.45 6.85
N LYS A 116 -5.13 4.54 8.18
CA LYS A 116 -5.71 5.63 8.96
C LYS A 116 -4.66 6.68 9.30
N LYS A 117 -4.57 7.73 8.48
CA LYS A 117 -3.63 8.85 8.67
C LYS A 117 -3.71 9.48 10.06
N SER A 118 -4.92 9.56 10.62
CA SER A 118 -5.20 10.15 11.93
C SER A 118 -4.59 9.39 13.11
N THR A 119 -4.16 8.14 12.93
CA THR A 119 -3.48 7.37 13.98
C THR A 119 -1.99 7.67 14.04
N ILE A 120 -1.44 8.41 13.06
CA ILE A 120 0.00 8.71 13.00
C ILE A 120 0.25 10.11 13.58
N PRO A 121 1.10 10.22 14.62
CA PRO A 121 1.42 11.50 15.25
C PRO A 121 1.93 12.55 14.26
N SER A 122 1.33 13.73 14.28
CA SER A 122 1.72 14.89 13.48
C SER A 122 1.87 14.64 11.97
N PHE A 123 1.19 13.63 11.43
CA PHE A 123 1.36 13.21 10.04
C PHE A 123 0.98 14.29 9.01
N GLU A 124 0.10 15.23 9.39
CA GLU A 124 -0.22 16.39 8.55
C GLU A 124 1.03 17.22 8.17
N ARG A 125 2.02 17.32 9.05
CA ARG A 125 3.30 18.01 8.78
C ARG A 125 4.19 17.26 7.80
N ILE A 126 3.97 15.96 7.64
CA ILE A 126 4.66 15.11 6.68
C ILE A 126 3.97 15.20 5.31
N SER A 127 2.64 15.18 5.30
CA SER A 127 1.89 15.02 4.07
C SER A 127 1.48 16.32 3.38
N THR A 128 1.85 17.48 3.92
CA THR A 128 1.34 18.77 3.41
C THR A 128 2.47 19.63 2.89
N ILE A 129 2.37 20.00 1.61
CA ILE A 129 3.22 20.98 0.95
C ILE A 129 2.41 22.25 0.76
N ASN A 130 2.98 23.41 1.10
CA ASN A 130 2.35 24.69 0.82
C ASN A 130 2.79 25.17 -0.58
N VAL A 131 1.86 25.80 -1.29
CA VAL A 131 2.08 26.41 -2.61
C VAL A 131 1.40 27.78 -2.59
N GLY A 132 2.15 28.83 -2.25
CA GLY A 132 1.56 30.13 -1.91
C GLY A 132 0.56 30.00 -0.76
N GLU A 133 -0.68 30.42 -0.98
CA GLU A 133 -1.77 30.35 0.01
C GLU A 133 -2.48 28.98 0.04
N GLU A 134 -2.13 28.07 -0.86
CA GLU A 134 -2.79 26.77 -1.04
C GLU A 134 -1.96 25.61 -0.47
N THR A 135 -2.61 24.45 -0.30
CA THR A 135 -1.93 23.23 0.15
C THR A 135 -2.12 22.07 -0.81
N GLN A 136 -1.13 21.17 -0.86
CA GLN A 136 -1.16 19.94 -1.64
C GLN A 136 -0.83 18.75 -0.75
N LYS A 137 -1.62 17.68 -0.89
CA LYS A 137 -1.46 16.41 -0.15
C LYS A 137 -1.31 15.24 -1.12
N PRO A 138 -0.58 14.17 -0.78
CA PRO A 138 -0.45 13.04 -1.67
C PRO A 138 -1.73 12.22 -1.67
N ASP A 139 -2.02 11.64 -2.84
CA ASP A 139 -2.91 10.51 -2.92
C ASP A 139 -2.20 9.30 -2.31
N MET A 140 -2.68 8.82 -1.17
CA MET A 140 -2.06 7.77 -0.38
C MET A 140 -3.11 6.81 0.13
N ASP A 141 -2.77 5.52 0.10
CA ASP A 141 -3.66 4.43 0.44
C ASP A 141 -3.20 3.74 1.74
N LEU A 142 -1.88 3.53 1.90
CA LEU A 142 -1.28 2.94 3.10
C LEU A 142 -0.05 3.71 3.54
N ILE A 143 0.28 3.60 4.83
CA ILE A 143 1.49 4.16 5.42
C ILE A 143 2.15 3.07 6.25
N ILE A 144 3.43 2.81 5.99
CA ILE A 144 4.29 1.97 6.83
C ILE A 144 5.21 2.90 7.60
N TYR A 145 5.35 2.73 8.91
CA TYR A 145 6.08 3.68 9.74
C TYR A 145 6.75 3.04 10.95
N SER A 146 7.75 3.72 11.48
CA SER A 146 8.36 3.45 12.78
C SER A 146 8.18 4.65 13.71
N LEU A 147 8.28 4.38 15.02
CA LEU A 147 8.15 5.40 16.05
C LEU A 147 9.46 5.51 16.84
N LYS A 148 9.74 6.72 17.31
CA LYS A 148 10.79 6.99 18.30
C LYS A 148 10.33 6.50 19.68
N GLU A 149 11.26 6.43 20.64
CA GLU A 149 10.95 6.05 22.03
C GLU A 149 9.89 6.96 22.68
N ASN A 150 9.85 8.24 22.29
CA ASN A 150 8.86 9.20 22.77
C ASN A 150 7.50 9.11 22.05
N ALA A 151 7.29 8.07 21.24
CA ALA A 151 6.12 7.83 20.40
C ALA A 151 5.88 8.83 19.26
N ASP A 152 6.83 9.73 18.97
CA ASP A 152 6.77 10.54 17.75
C ASP A 152 7.09 9.69 16.52
N LEU A 153 6.60 10.12 15.36
CA LEU A 153 6.95 9.52 14.08
C LEU A 153 8.48 9.62 13.84
N ASP A 154 9.11 8.49 13.54
CA ASP A 154 10.54 8.45 13.20
C ASP A 154 10.75 8.51 11.68
N LYS A 155 10.31 7.46 10.99
CA LYS A 155 10.40 7.32 9.54
C LYS A 155 9.09 6.78 8.99
N CYS A 156 8.78 7.07 7.73
CA CYS A 156 7.62 6.48 7.07
C CYS A 156 7.81 6.28 5.57
N ILE A 157 7.06 5.29 5.08
CA ILE A 157 6.84 4.99 3.67
C ILE A 157 5.35 5.24 3.38
N ILE A 158 5.07 6.13 2.45
CA ILE A 158 3.73 6.37 1.91
C ILE A 158 3.55 5.48 0.68
N LEU A 159 2.53 4.64 0.69
CA LEU A 159 2.19 3.75 -0.41
C LEU A 159 0.92 4.25 -1.12
N SER A 160 1.02 4.38 -2.44
CA SER A 160 -0.15 4.57 -3.30
C SER A 160 -0.43 3.28 -4.05
N LEU A 161 -1.61 2.72 -3.80
CA LEU A 161 -2.05 1.43 -4.30
C LEU A 161 -3.01 1.64 -5.46
N LYS A 162 -2.71 1.05 -6.61
CA LYS A 162 -3.60 1.12 -7.79
C LYS A 162 -3.78 -0.27 -8.38
N THR A 163 -5.02 -0.66 -8.62
CA THR A 163 -5.33 -1.92 -9.30
C THR A 163 -5.12 -1.84 -10.82
N SER A 164 -5.25 -0.64 -11.39
CA SER A 164 -5.00 -0.30 -12.79
C SER A 164 -4.30 1.05 -12.93
N LEU A 165 -3.41 1.19 -13.91
CA LEU A 165 -2.58 2.36 -14.17
C LEU A 165 -3.25 3.28 -15.18
N ARG A 166 -4.42 3.83 -14.83
CA ARG A 166 -5.07 4.87 -15.66
C ARG A 166 -4.56 6.26 -15.27
N GLU A 167 -5.27 7.32 -15.66
CA GLU A 167 -4.92 8.73 -15.37
C GLU A 167 -4.64 9.00 -13.87
N ARG A 168 -5.17 8.16 -12.98
CA ARG A 168 -5.10 8.30 -11.51
C ARG A 168 -3.72 8.08 -10.92
N ALA A 169 -2.85 7.33 -11.58
CA ALA A 169 -1.45 7.24 -11.15
C ALA A 169 -0.73 8.59 -11.26
N GLY A 170 -1.33 9.54 -11.99
CA GLY A 170 -0.82 10.88 -12.17
C GLY A 170 -0.74 11.74 -10.91
N GLN A 171 -1.63 11.49 -9.95
CA GLN A 171 -1.73 12.32 -8.75
C GLN A 171 -0.56 12.08 -7.79
N THR A 172 -0.17 10.82 -7.56
CA THR A 172 0.92 10.50 -6.64
C THR A 172 2.27 10.99 -7.16
N TYR A 173 2.59 10.76 -8.45
CA TYR A 173 3.90 11.21 -8.97
C TYR A 173 4.00 12.74 -8.96
N LYS A 174 2.89 13.46 -9.22
CA LYS A 174 2.85 14.92 -9.16
C LYS A 174 3.23 15.41 -7.76
N TRP A 175 2.70 14.77 -6.71
CA TRP A 175 3.02 15.15 -5.34
C TRP A 175 4.48 14.87 -4.99
N LYS A 176 5.03 13.72 -5.39
CA LYS A 176 6.45 13.40 -5.21
C LYS A 176 7.38 14.38 -5.94
N LEU A 177 7.04 14.74 -7.17
CA LEU A 177 7.77 15.78 -7.91
C LEU A 177 7.69 17.14 -7.21
N LEU A 178 6.51 17.51 -6.70
CA LEU A 178 6.34 18.75 -5.93
C LEU A 178 7.16 18.74 -4.64
N MET A 179 7.24 17.59 -3.96
CA MET A 179 8.08 17.38 -2.77
C MET A 179 9.56 17.63 -3.09
N GLU A 180 10.06 17.03 -4.17
CA GLU A 180 11.45 17.21 -4.61
C GLU A 180 11.75 18.65 -5.06
N ILE A 181 10.80 19.32 -5.73
CA ILE A 181 10.90 20.75 -6.06
C ILE A 181 10.98 21.58 -4.78
N ALA A 182 10.11 21.32 -3.80
CA ALA A 182 10.09 22.05 -2.54
C ALA A 182 11.39 21.91 -1.73
N MET A 183 12.04 20.75 -1.86
CA MET A 183 13.29 20.41 -1.16
C MET A 183 14.56 20.76 -1.95
N SER A 184 14.44 21.22 -3.19
CA SER A 184 15.59 21.58 -4.03
C SER A 184 15.68 23.10 -4.21
N ASP A 185 16.88 23.59 -4.45
CA ASP A 185 17.10 24.98 -4.86
C ASP A 185 16.84 25.10 -6.36
N CYS A 186 15.61 25.46 -6.73
CA CYS A 186 15.22 25.68 -8.12
C CYS A 186 14.27 26.86 -8.30
N GLU A 187 14.34 27.52 -9.46
CA GLU A 187 13.50 28.67 -9.80
C GLU A 187 11.99 28.36 -9.74
N VAL A 188 11.61 27.09 -9.93
CA VAL A 188 10.21 26.66 -9.85
C VAL A 188 9.69 26.77 -8.42
N ARG A 189 10.51 26.42 -7.42
CA ARG A 189 10.16 26.56 -5.99
C ARG A 189 9.82 28.02 -5.69
N ASP A 190 10.70 28.92 -6.08
CA ASP A 190 10.58 30.35 -5.76
C ASP A 190 9.43 31.00 -6.55
N LYS A 191 9.24 30.63 -7.82
CA LYS A 191 8.16 31.13 -8.68
C LYS A 191 6.76 30.87 -8.10
N TYR A 192 6.57 29.72 -7.46
CA TYR A 192 5.27 29.27 -6.95
C TYR A 192 5.18 29.35 -5.42
N ASP A 193 6.16 29.95 -4.76
CA ASP A 193 6.25 30.03 -3.28
C ASP A 193 5.99 28.67 -2.62
N ILE A 194 6.71 27.65 -3.10
CA ILE A 194 6.54 26.28 -2.63
C ILE A 194 7.38 26.08 -1.37
N SER A 195 6.76 25.67 -0.26
CA SER A 195 7.46 25.35 0.98
C SER A 195 7.06 23.99 1.55
N TYR A 196 8.08 23.25 1.97
CA TYR A 196 7.93 21.94 2.59
C TYR A 196 9.09 21.70 3.56
N ASN A 197 8.79 21.59 4.84
CA ASN A 197 9.78 21.35 5.89
C ASN A 197 9.26 20.29 6.89
N PRO A 198 9.15 19.03 6.45
CA PRO A 198 8.63 17.98 7.29
C PRO A 198 9.66 17.61 8.38
N PRO A 199 9.21 17.11 9.55
CA PRO A 199 10.15 16.63 10.57
C PRO A 199 10.93 15.37 10.15
N THR A 200 10.44 14.62 9.17
CA THR A 200 11.15 13.50 8.51
C THR A 200 10.67 13.42 7.06
N ILE A 201 11.56 13.08 6.12
CA ILE A 201 11.21 12.99 4.71
C ILE A 201 10.56 11.62 4.46
N PRO A 202 9.32 11.56 3.97
CA PRO A 202 8.67 10.28 3.65
C PRO A 202 9.27 9.66 2.39
N LEU A 203 9.41 8.34 2.38
CA LEU A 203 9.63 7.58 1.16
C LEU A 203 8.28 7.38 0.45
N ILE A 204 8.20 7.71 -0.83
CA ILE A 204 6.98 7.62 -1.63
C ILE A 204 7.11 6.44 -2.58
N CYS A 205 6.32 5.41 -2.35
CA CYS A 205 6.31 4.22 -3.17
C CYS A 205 4.95 4.01 -3.85
N PHE A 206 5.01 3.32 -4.98
CA PHE A 206 3.83 2.97 -5.75
C PHE A 206 3.66 1.46 -5.78
N VAL A 207 2.44 0.98 -5.61
CA VAL A 207 2.12 -0.45 -5.57
C VAL A 207 0.98 -0.75 -6.53
N THR A 208 1.15 -1.76 -7.39
CA THR A 208 0.09 -2.20 -8.30
C THR A 208 -0.01 -3.71 -8.40
N VAL A 209 -1.23 -4.23 -8.54
CA VAL A 209 -1.43 -5.63 -8.97
C VAL A 209 -1.34 -5.76 -10.49
N ASN A 210 -1.40 -4.66 -11.25
CA ASN A 210 -1.23 -4.64 -12.70
C ASN A 210 -2.22 -5.57 -13.43
N PHE A 211 -3.52 -5.38 -13.21
CA PHE A 211 -4.53 -6.23 -13.84
C PHE A 211 -4.45 -6.19 -15.37
N TYR A 212 -4.17 -5.04 -15.99
CA TYR A 212 -4.21 -4.89 -17.46
C TYR A 212 -2.84 -4.93 -18.15
N ASP A 213 -1.80 -5.40 -17.45
CA ASP A 213 -0.41 -5.43 -17.95
C ASP A 213 0.15 -4.08 -18.43
N GLU A 214 -0.24 -3.00 -17.74
CA GLU A 214 0.06 -1.62 -18.08
C GLU A 214 1.52 -1.22 -17.75
N ILE A 215 2.25 -2.01 -16.96
CA ILE A 215 3.64 -1.69 -16.56
C ILE A 215 4.64 -1.62 -17.73
N ASN A 216 4.29 -2.20 -18.86
CA ASN A 216 5.12 -2.20 -20.06
C ASN A 216 4.94 -0.93 -20.91
N ASN A 217 3.91 -0.14 -20.61
CA ASN A 217 3.67 1.13 -21.28
C ASN A 217 4.79 2.15 -20.97
N PRO A 218 5.45 2.74 -21.98
CA PRO A 218 6.55 3.68 -21.77
C PRO A 218 6.22 4.88 -20.88
N GLN A 219 4.98 5.39 -20.92
CA GLN A 219 4.57 6.53 -20.10
C GLN A 219 4.46 6.12 -18.62
N HIS A 220 3.86 4.97 -18.33
CA HIS A 220 3.79 4.44 -16.95
C HIS A 220 5.18 4.07 -16.43
N ARG A 221 6.05 3.51 -17.27
CA ARG A 221 7.46 3.28 -16.95
C ARG A 221 8.20 4.56 -16.60
N GLY A 222 8.00 5.63 -17.38
CA GLY A 222 8.57 6.94 -17.08
C GLY A 222 8.08 7.50 -15.74
N MET A 223 6.77 7.39 -15.49
CA MET A 223 6.15 7.79 -14.22
C MET A 223 6.71 7.03 -13.02
N PHE A 224 6.97 5.72 -13.14
CA PHE A 224 7.48 4.94 -12.01
C PHE A 224 8.85 5.36 -11.51
N LYS A 225 9.65 6.01 -12.36
CA LYS A 225 10.98 6.50 -11.99
C LYS A 225 10.97 7.64 -10.97
N PHE A 226 9.82 8.30 -10.77
CA PHE A 226 9.70 9.36 -9.77
C PHE A 226 9.51 8.82 -8.35
N PHE A 227 9.06 7.57 -8.19
CA PHE A 227 8.88 6.98 -6.87
C PHE A 227 10.21 6.44 -6.33
N ASP A 228 10.35 6.45 -5.00
CA ASP A 228 11.52 5.86 -4.34
C ASP A 228 11.58 4.35 -4.59
N ARG A 229 10.41 3.70 -4.72
CA ARG A 229 10.28 2.33 -5.23
C ARG A 229 8.91 2.10 -5.87
N ALA A 230 8.86 1.32 -6.94
CA ALA A 230 7.61 0.78 -7.49
C ALA A 230 7.55 -0.74 -7.28
N PHE A 231 6.40 -1.23 -6.81
CA PHE A 231 6.18 -2.64 -6.51
C PHE A 231 5.03 -3.21 -7.35
N ILE A 232 5.14 -4.48 -7.73
CA ILE A 232 4.10 -5.21 -8.45
C ILE A 232 3.72 -6.53 -7.79
N GLY A 233 2.42 -6.76 -7.61
CA GLY A 233 1.86 -8.02 -7.11
C GLY A 233 1.80 -9.13 -8.16
N LYS A 234 2.87 -9.27 -8.95
CA LYS A 234 3.11 -10.33 -9.95
C LYS A 234 4.55 -10.81 -9.84
N PRO A 235 4.85 -12.09 -10.14
CA PRO A 235 6.22 -12.52 -10.35
C PRO A 235 6.76 -11.79 -11.58
N ILE A 236 7.85 -11.05 -11.40
CA ILE A 236 8.57 -10.37 -12.48
C ILE A 236 10.05 -10.64 -12.34
N ASP A 237 10.75 -10.67 -13.47
CA ASP A 237 12.20 -10.65 -13.47
C ASP A 237 12.70 -9.24 -13.13
N SER A 238 13.20 -9.07 -11.91
CA SER A 238 13.71 -7.80 -11.41
C SER A 238 14.93 -7.30 -12.19
N GLU A 239 15.72 -8.18 -12.80
CA GLU A 239 16.90 -7.78 -13.59
C GLU A 239 16.50 -7.04 -14.87
N SER A 240 15.31 -7.36 -15.42
CA SER A 240 14.81 -6.76 -16.66
C SER A 240 14.07 -5.43 -16.46
N THR A 241 13.66 -5.11 -15.23
CA THR A 241 12.73 -3.99 -14.95
C THR A 241 13.33 -2.81 -14.19
N ASN A 242 14.58 -2.91 -13.70
CA ASN A 242 15.45 -1.92 -13.04
C ASN A 242 14.88 -1.13 -11.85
N PHE A 243 13.71 -0.48 -11.99
CA PHE A 243 13.09 0.40 -10.97
C PHE A 243 11.73 -0.13 -10.47
N ILE A 244 11.24 -1.23 -11.03
CA ILE A 244 10.04 -1.94 -10.57
C ILE A 244 10.51 -3.23 -9.89
N SER A 245 9.90 -3.58 -8.77
CA SER A 245 10.23 -4.80 -8.01
C SER A 245 9.01 -5.66 -7.77
N PRO A 246 9.19 -6.98 -7.62
CA PRO A 246 8.16 -7.83 -7.03
C PRO A 246 7.69 -7.26 -5.69
N LEU A 247 6.41 -7.41 -5.36
CA LEU A 247 5.84 -6.85 -4.14
C LEU A 247 6.37 -7.53 -2.87
N SER A 248 6.84 -8.77 -2.96
CA SER A 248 7.60 -9.44 -1.90
C SER A 248 8.75 -8.58 -1.33
N ASN A 249 9.47 -7.83 -2.17
CA ASN A 249 10.54 -6.94 -1.74
C ASN A 249 10.08 -5.81 -0.79
N LEU A 250 8.77 -5.55 -0.66
CA LEU A 250 8.24 -4.55 0.27
C LEU A 250 8.63 -4.85 1.72
N ILE A 251 8.69 -6.14 2.10
CA ILE A 251 9.01 -6.57 3.46
C ILE A 251 10.45 -6.19 3.81
N ASP A 252 11.40 -6.55 2.93
CA ASP A 252 12.82 -6.21 3.13
C ASP A 252 13.04 -4.70 3.05
N PHE A 253 12.44 -4.04 2.06
CA PHE A 253 12.53 -2.58 1.91
C PHE A 253 12.02 -1.85 3.15
N ALA A 254 10.93 -2.31 3.76
CA ALA A 254 10.42 -1.74 5.00
C ALA A 254 11.40 -1.93 6.16
N ASN A 255 12.00 -3.11 6.32
CA ASN A 255 13.02 -3.36 7.34
C ASN A 255 14.26 -2.48 7.15
N GLU A 256 14.77 -2.38 5.92
CA GLU A 256 15.96 -1.59 5.59
C GLU A 256 15.73 -0.09 5.81
N SER A 257 14.52 0.39 5.47
CA SER A 257 14.21 1.82 5.51
C SER A 257 13.77 2.33 6.88
N LEU A 258 13.15 1.48 7.71
CA LEU A 258 12.45 1.91 8.93
C LEU A 258 13.09 1.43 10.25
N ARG A 259 14.07 0.52 10.20
CA ARG A 259 14.92 0.22 11.35
C ARG A 259 15.95 1.33 11.59
#